data_AF-A0A6A9UQ48-F1
#
_entry.id   AF-A0A6A9UQ48-F1
#
_cell.length_a   1.000
_cell.length_b   1.000
_cell.length_c   1.000
_cell.angle_alpha   90.00
_cell.angle_beta   90.00
_cell.angle_gamma   90.00
#
_symmetry.space_group_name_H-M   'P 1'
#
loop_
_entity.id
_entity.type
_entity.pdbx_description
1 polymer ?
#
loop_
_entity_poly.entity_id
_entity_poly.type
_entity_poly.pdbx_seq_one_letter_code
_entity_poly.pdbx_strand_id
1 'polypeptide(L)' 'MGRPLRCRLGLHRWQDRWNEEHQRYQVCRRCQAERDPVVISDVSNPDTSGGGL' A
#
# COMPACT_ATOMS: atom_id res chain seq x y z
N MET A 1 12.00 11.14 -13.13
CA MET A 1 12.40 11.46 -11.73
C MET A 1 12.08 10.27 -10.84
N GLY A 2 13.08 9.62 -10.23
CA GLY A 2 12.88 8.41 -9.44
C GLY A 2 12.22 8.69 -8.08
N ARG A 3 11.25 7.87 -7.69
CA ARG A 3 10.55 8.00 -6.40
C ARG A 3 11.55 7.93 -5.23
N PRO A 4 11.53 8.85 -4.25
CA PRO A 4 12.45 8.82 -3.13
C PRO A 4 12.31 7.50 -2.34
N LEU A 5 13.44 6.90 -1.97
CA LEU A 5 13.52 5.59 -1.29
C LEU A 5 12.58 5.50 -0.07
N ARG A 6 12.43 6.60 0.68
CA ARG A 6 11.55 6.69 1.85
C ARG A 6 10.08 6.45 1.54
N CYS A 7 9.62 6.80 0.34
CA CYS A 7 8.26 6.46 -0.11
C CYS A 7 8.14 4.96 -0.40
N ARG A 8 9.17 4.36 -1.02
CA ARG A 8 9.17 2.92 -1.33
C ARG A 8 9.17 2.05 -0.06
N LEU A 9 9.84 2.53 0.99
CA LEU A 9 9.90 1.88 2.31
C LEU A 9 8.66 2.12 3.19
N GLY A 10 7.63 2.82 2.70
CA GLY A 10 6.40 3.06 3.48
C GLY A 10 6.58 3.98 4.69
N LEU A 11 7.69 4.72 4.80
CA LEU A 11 8.01 5.56 5.96
C LEU A 11 7.24 6.88 5.99
N HIS A 12 6.59 7.25 4.89
CA HIS A 12 5.78 8.47 4.80
C HIS A 12 4.30 8.13 4.82
N ARG A 13 3.50 9.05 5.37
CA ARG A 13 2.03 8.93 5.34
C ARG A 13 1.51 9.11 3.92
N TRP A 14 0.65 8.19 3.52
CA TRP A 14 -0.07 8.21 2.26
C TRP A 14 -1.51 8.68 2.50
N GLN A 15 -2.09 9.36 1.51
CA GLN A 15 -3.47 9.79 1.51
C GLN A 15 -4.17 9.17 0.30
N ASP A 16 -5.31 8.52 0.52
CA ASP A 16 -6.16 8.04 -0.56
C ASP A 16 -6.86 9.22 -1.26
N ARG A 17 -6.86 9.15 -2.59
CA ARG A 17 -7.59 10.04 -3.50
C ARG A 17 -8.28 9.23 -4.57
N TRP A 18 -9.22 9.88 -5.24
CA TRP A 18 -9.95 9.31 -6.36
C TRP A 18 -9.69 10.18 -7.58
N ASN A 19 -9.40 9.54 -8.72
CA ASN A 19 -9.29 10.24 -9.99
C ASN A 19 -10.69 10.44 -10.61
N GLU A 20 -10.75 11.10 -11.76
CA GLU A 20 -11.99 11.39 -12.49
C GLU A 20 -12.71 10.11 -12.94
N GLU A 21 -11.97 9.01 -13.11
CA GLU A 21 -12.47 7.68 -13.43
C GLU A 21 -12.94 6.88 -12.20
N HIS A 22 -13.05 7.54 -11.02
CA HIS A 22 -13.38 6.91 -9.74
C HIS A 22 -12.41 5.81 -9.26
N GLN A 23 -11.20 5.76 -9.81
CA GLN A 23 -10.16 4.84 -9.36
C GLN A 23 -9.48 5.41 -8.12
N ARG A 24 -9.33 4.58 -7.09
CA ARG A 24 -8.60 4.93 -5.87
C ARG A 24 -7.11 4.87 -6.13
N TYR A 25 -6.38 5.91 -5.76
CA TYR A 25 -4.91 5.97 -5.77
C TYR A 25 -4.38 6.62 -4.49
N GLN A 26 -3.10 6.40 -4.16
CA GLN A 26 -2.47 6.92 -2.96
C GLN A 26 -1.40 7.94 -3.30
N VAL A 27 -1.44 9.08 -2.61
CA VAL A 27 -0.45 10.16 -2.74
C VAL A 27 0.32 10.32 -1.44
N CYS A 28 1.64 10.29 -1.53
CA CYS A 28 2.51 10.57 -0.39
C CYS A 28 2.41 12.05 -0.01
N ARG A 29 1.99 12.34 1.23
CA ARG A 29 1.78 13.73 1.69
C ARG A 29 3.06 14.57 1.75
N ARG A 30 4.24 13.94 1.70
CA ARG A 30 5.54 14.62 1.82
C ARG A 30 6.28 14.78 0.51
N CYS A 31 6.16 13.81 -0.40
CA CYS A 31 6.93 13.78 -1.65
C CYS A 31 6.07 13.91 -2.89
N GLN A 32 4.74 13.96 -2.73
CA GLN A 32 3.77 13.98 -3.84
C GLN A 32 3.92 12.81 -4.81
N ALA A 33 4.56 11.72 -4.38
CA ALA A 33 4.67 10.50 -5.15
C ALA A 33 3.32 9.78 -5.14
N GLU A 34 2.89 9.31 -6.31
CA GLU A 34 1.65 8.56 -6.50
C GLU A 34 1.94 7.06 -6.55
N ARG A 35 1.03 6.25 -6.03
CA ARG A 35 1.04 4.80 -6.20
C ARG A 35 -0.38 4.27 -6.23
N ASP A 36 -0.57 3.17 -6.93
CA ASP A 36 -1.80 2.39 -6.84
C ASP A 36 -1.98 1.87 -5.42
N PRO A 37 -3.24 1.74 -4.95
CA PRO A 37 -3.51 1.14 -3.67
C PRO A 37 -2.93 -0.27 -3.74
N VAL A 38 -2.04 -0.58 -2.80
CA VAL A 38 -1.62 -1.97 -2.61
C VAL A 38 -2.89 -2.68 -2.20
N VAL A 39 -3.53 -3.36 -3.15
CA VAL A 39 -4.50 -4.39 -2.84
C VAL A 39 -3.66 -5.45 -2.17
N ILE A 40 -3.60 -5.39 -0.84
CA ILE A 40 -3.18 -6.54 -0.06
C ILE A 40 -4.32 -7.50 -0.32
N SER A 41 -4.22 -8.28 -1.41
CA SER A 41 -5.07 -9.45 -1.56
C SER A 41 -4.79 -10.24 -0.29
N ASP A 42 -5.77 -10.26 0.60
CA ASP A 42 -5.73 -11.06 1.82
C ASP A 42 -5.16 -12.41 1.44
N VAL A 43 -3.95 -12.72 1.93
CA VAL A 43 -3.57 -14.10 2.15
C VAL A 43 -4.41 -14.52 3.36
N SER A 44 -5.70 -14.71 3.13
CA SER A 44 -6.52 -15.53 4.01
C SER A 44 -5.96 -16.93 3.88
N ASN A 45 -5.03 -17.26 4.78
CA ASN A 45 -5.01 -18.55 5.49
C ASN A 45 -3.84 -18.56 6.50
N PRO A 46 -4.04 -18.08 7.73
CA PRO A 46 -3.49 -18.74 8.89
C PRO A 46 -4.41 -19.94 9.23
N ASP A 47 -4.30 -21.05 8.48
CA ASP A 47 -4.69 -22.34 9.05
C ASP A 47 -3.67 -22.64 10.14
N THR A 48 -4.03 -22.21 11.34
CA THR A 48 -3.39 -22.59 12.58
C THR A 48 -3.89 -23.99 12.91
N SER A 49 -3.20 -25.00 12.38
CA SER A 49 -3.23 -26.36 12.92
C SER A 49 -1.85 -26.64 13.50
N GLY A 50 -1.71 -26.41 14.80
CA GLY A 50 -0.49 -26.61 15.56
C GLY A 50 0.02 -28.06 15.45
N GLY A 51 1.34 -28.20 15.42
CA GLY A 51 2.00 -29.49 15.58
C GLY A 51 1.93 -30.00 17.03
N GLY A 52 1.98 -31.33 17.16
CA GLY A 52 2.46 -32.02 18.36
C GLY A 52 1.39 -32.66 19.23
N LEU A 53 1.21 -33.98 19.06
CA LEU A 53 1.49 -35.02 20.07
C LEU A 53 1.72 -36.35 19.34
#